data_AF-A0A2V6H3Q3-F1
#
_entry.id   AF-A0A2V6H3Q3-F1
#
_cell.length_a   1.000
_cell.length_b   1.000
_cell.length_c   1.000
_cell.angle_alpha   90.00
_cell.angle_beta   90.00
_cell.angle_gamma   90.00
#
_symmetry.space_group_name_H-M   'P 1'
#
loop_
_entity.id
_entity.type
_entity.pdbx_description
1 polymer ?
#
loop_
_entity_poly.entity_id
_entity_poly.type
_entity_poly.pdbx_seq_one_letter_code
_entity_poly.pdbx_strand_id
1 'polypeptide(L)'
;PLTALLTFEIANPRIDAPPEVFVNGQNIGPVALTLPDLADPGYRGESEPLTTEMHFNYTGWLRAQKIVPATLLNVGANDLVVTNGAGTGASAIRATQVQLKYIWDKSDYLLRTGP
;
A
#
# COMPACT_ATOMS: atom_id res chain seq x y z
N PRO A 1 -16.27 11.47 -1.61
CA PRO A 1 -15.11 11.04 -2.45
C PRO A 1 -15.53 9.81 -3.24
N LEU A 2 -15.05 9.64 -4.49
CA LEU A 2 -15.33 8.40 -5.22
C LEU A 2 -14.39 7.28 -4.77
N THR A 3 -13.18 7.65 -4.37
CA THR A 3 -12.16 6.78 -3.79
C THR A 3 -11.17 7.62 -3.00
N ALA A 4 -10.37 6.99 -2.15
CA ALA A 4 -9.10 7.56 -1.72
C ALA A 4 -7.93 6.80 -2.34
N LEU A 5 -6.79 7.45 -2.45
CA LEU A 5 -5.52 6.86 -2.84
C LEU A 5 -4.57 6.97 -1.64
N LEU A 6 -4.17 5.84 -1.09
CA LEU A 6 -3.10 5.72 -0.11
C LEU A 6 -1.79 5.52 -0.87
N THR A 7 -0.80 6.36 -0.60
CA THR A 7 0.57 6.20 -1.09
C THR A 7 1.54 6.38 0.06
N PHE A 8 2.61 5.60 0.08
CA PHE A 8 3.68 5.74 1.06
C PHE A 8 4.97 5.14 0.50
N GLU A 9 6.07 5.34 1.22
CA GLU A 9 7.32 4.63 0.98
C GLU A 9 7.57 3.63 2.10
N ILE A 10 8.06 2.44 1.76
CA ILE A 10 8.37 1.37 2.71
C ILE A 10 9.79 0.83 2.51
N ALA A 11 10.51 0.65 3.61
CA ALA A 11 11.82 0.01 3.63
C ALA A 11 11.70 -1.47 4.02
N ASN A 12 12.56 -2.31 3.43
CA ASN A 12 12.60 -3.77 3.60
C ASN A 12 11.25 -4.49 3.39
N PRO A 13 10.43 -4.13 2.38
CA PRO A 13 9.24 -4.91 2.09
C PRO A 13 9.65 -6.27 1.49
N ARG A 14 8.90 -7.30 1.83
CA ARG A 14 8.96 -8.57 1.13
C ARG A 14 8.16 -8.47 -0.18
N ILE A 15 8.83 -8.62 -1.33
CA ILE A 15 8.21 -8.34 -2.64
C ILE A 15 7.18 -9.41 -3.03
N ASP A 16 7.46 -10.68 -2.71
CA ASP A 16 6.58 -11.84 -2.93
C ASP A 16 5.42 -11.93 -1.92
N ALA A 17 5.48 -11.16 -0.83
CA ALA A 17 4.41 -11.01 0.15
C ALA A 17 4.21 -9.53 0.53
N PRO A 18 3.64 -8.71 -0.37
CA PRO A 18 3.48 -7.28 -0.14
C PRO A 18 2.64 -6.97 1.10
N PRO A 19 2.84 -5.80 1.74
CA PRO A 19 2.00 -5.37 2.86
C PRO A 19 0.51 -5.33 2.49
N GLU A 20 -0.35 -5.71 3.41
CA GLU A 20 -1.81 -5.59 3.28
C GLU A 20 -2.33 -4.32 3.94
N VAL A 21 -3.47 -3.84 3.47
CA VAL A 21 -4.13 -2.65 4.02
C VAL A 21 -5.51 -3.03 4.53
N PHE A 22 -5.82 -2.54 5.72
CA PHE A 22 -7.14 -2.63 6.33
C PHE A 22 -7.73 -1.23 6.47
N VAL A 23 -9.01 -1.11 6.16
CA VAL A 23 -9.79 0.13 6.32
C VAL A 23 -10.97 -0.18 7.22
N ASN A 24 -11.03 0.49 8.37
CA ASN A 24 -12.08 0.27 9.37
C ASN A 24 -12.25 -1.23 9.73
N GLY A 25 -11.13 -1.94 9.86
CA GLY A 25 -11.06 -3.37 10.17
C GLY A 25 -11.27 -4.32 8.97
N GLN A 26 -11.65 -3.81 7.80
CA GLN A 26 -11.82 -4.64 6.59
C GLN A 26 -10.54 -4.69 5.76
N ASN A 27 -10.06 -5.90 5.47
CA ASN A 27 -8.93 -6.11 4.56
C ASN A 27 -9.31 -5.70 3.12
N ILE A 28 -8.55 -4.79 2.53
CA ILE A 28 -8.69 -4.38 1.12
C ILE A 28 -7.58 -4.98 0.24
N GLY A 29 -6.71 -5.82 0.80
CA GLY A 29 -5.70 -6.61 0.12
C GLY A 29 -4.32 -5.95 0.02
N PRO A 30 -3.38 -6.56 -0.72
CA PRO A 30 -1.99 -6.14 -0.79
C PRO A 30 -1.82 -4.78 -1.48
N VAL A 31 -0.79 -4.03 -1.09
CA VAL A 31 -0.35 -2.81 -1.78
C VAL A 31 0.38 -3.14 -3.06
N ALA A 32 0.24 -2.29 -4.07
CA ALA A 32 1.09 -2.35 -5.25
C ALA A 32 2.43 -1.68 -4.94
N LEU A 33 3.53 -2.41 -5.11
CA LEU A 33 4.89 -1.90 -4.99
C LEU A 33 5.41 -1.47 -6.36
N THR A 34 5.99 -0.28 -6.45
CA THR A 34 6.75 0.15 -7.63
C THR A 34 8.18 -0.35 -7.48
N LEU A 35 8.55 -1.36 -8.27
CA LEU A 35 9.89 -1.93 -8.26
C LEU A 35 10.85 -1.06 -9.09
N PRO A 36 12.09 -0.85 -8.64
CA PRO A 36 13.13 -0.22 -9.43
C PRO A 36 13.66 -1.16 -10.51
N ASP A 37 14.48 -0.60 -11.39
CA ASP A 37 15.18 -1.35 -12.44
C ASP A 37 16.01 -2.50 -11.84
N LEU A 38 16.06 -3.66 -12.51
CA LEU A 38 16.78 -4.85 -12.01
C LEU A 38 18.28 -4.62 -11.79
N ALA A 39 18.88 -3.60 -12.41
CA ALA A 39 20.27 -3.21 -12.19
C ALA A 39 20.47 -2.33 -10.93
N ASP A 40 19.40 -1.99 -10.20
CA ASP A 40 19.49 -1.18 -8.99
C ASP A 40 20.33 -1.90 -7.90
N PRO A 41 21.37 -1.26 -7.35
CA PRO A 41 22.26 -1.88 -6.38
C PRO A 41 21.59 -2.18 -5.02
N GLY A 42 20.36 -1.70 -4.82
CA GLY A 42 19.54 -2.01 -3.66
C GLY A 42 18.98 -3.44 -3.67
N TYR A 43 19.02 -4.16 -4.80
CA TYR A 43 18.76 -5.60 -4.84
C TYR A 43 19.93 -6.36 -4.22
N ARG A 44 19.66 -7.14 -3.18
CA ARG A 44 20.60 -8.08 -2.59
C ARG A 44 20.07 -9.49 -2.70
N GLY A 45 20.87 -10.37 -3.30
CA GLY A 45 20.67 -11.82 -3.20
C GLY A 45 21.25 -12.32 -1.89
N GLU A 46 20.42 -12.91 -1.04
CA GLU A 46 20.85 -13.62 0.15
C GLU A 46 20.63 -15.12 -0.06
N SER A 47 21.66 -15.92 0.18
CA SER A 47 21.54 -17.39 0.24
C SER A 47 21.49 -17.79 1.71
N GLU A 48 20.40 -18.38 2.16
CA GLU A 48 20.35 -18.95 3.50
C GLU A 48 21.23 -20.22 3.58
N PRO A 49 21.98 -20.44 4.67
CA PRO A 49 22.73 -21.67 4.84
C PRO A 49 21.78 -22.88 4.81
N LEU A 50 22.12 -23.91 4.03
CA LEU A 50 21.36 -25.16 3.87
C LEU A 50 20.12 -25.08 2.95
N THR A 51 19.89 -23.98 2.24
CA THR A 51 18.91 -23.92 1.14
C THR A 51 19.61 -23.68 -0.20
N THR A 52 19.05 -24.22 -1.29
CA THR A 52 19.52 -23.96 -2.66
C THR A 52 18.80 -22.78 -3.31
N GLU A 53 17.91 -22.11 -2.59
CA GLU A 53 17.10 -21.00 -3.09
C GLU A 53 17.80 -19.67 -2.82
N MET A 54 17.84 -18.83 -3.85
CA MET A 54 18.34 -17.46 -3.76
C MET A 54 17.15 -16.53 -3.51
N HIS A 55 17.13 -15.88 -2.34
CA HIS A 55 16.11 -14.89 -2.03
C HIS A 55 16.63 -13.49 -2.41
N PHE A 56 15.87 -12.79 -3.24
CA PHE A 56 16.17 -11.41 -3.60
C PHE A 56 15.39 -10.47 -2.70
N ASN A 57 16.13 -9.76 -1.86
CA ASN A 57 15.59 -8.72 -0.98
C ASN A 57 15.95 -7.35 -1.54
N TYR A 58 15.00 -6.42 -1.48
CA TYR A 58 15.28 -5.02 -1.82
C TYR A 58 15.48 -4.21 -0.54
N THR A 59 16.67 -3.64 -0.37
CA THR A 59 17.05 -2.93 0.87
C THR A 59 16.79 -1.42 0.81
N GLY A 60 16.33 -0.91 -0.33
CA GLY A 60 15.96 0.51 -0.49
C GLY A 60 14.52 0.81 -0.06
N TRP A 61 14.11 2.05 -0.29
CA TRP A 61 12.72 2.48 -0.09
C TRP A 61 11.92 2.23 -1.37
N LEU A 62 10.83 1.47 -1.27
CA LEU A 62 9.89 1.27 -2.37
C LEU A 62 8.66 2.13 -2.19
N ARG A 63 8.19 2.72 -3.29
CA ARG A 63 6.88 3.37 -3.32
C ARG A 63 5.80 2.30 -3.32
N ALA A 64 4.86 2.44 -2.40
CA ALA A 64 3.67 1.61 -2.28
C ALA A 64 2.41 2.44 -2.56
N GLN A 65 1.41 1.82 -3.18
CA GLN A 65 0.12 2.46 -3.44
C GLN A 65 -1.06 1.51 -3.25
N LYS A 66 -2.18 2.05 -2.76
CA LYS A 66 -3.43 1.33 -2.60
C LYS A 66 -4.63 2.22 -2.85
N ILE A 67 -5.56 1.73 -3.67
CA ILE A 67 -6.87 2.37 -3.84
C ILE A 67 -7.76 1.95 -2.68
N VAL A 68 -8.31 2.93 -1.96
CA VAL A 68 -9.25 2.74 -0.85
C VAL A 68 -10.66 3.02 -1.36
N PRO A 69 -11.53 2.00 -1.46
CA PRO A 69 -12.91 2.18 -1.92
C PRO A 69 -13.67 3.17 -1.04
N ALA A 70 -14.42 4.11 -1.63
CA ALA A 70 -15.18 5.07 -0.85
C ALA A 70 -16.31 4.43 -0.03
N THR A 71 -16.80 3.26 -0.44
CA THR A 71 -17.81 2.49 0.29
C THR A 71 -17.33 2.01 1.66
N LEU A 72 -16.01 1.99 1.88
CA LEU A 72 -15.41 1.60 3.16
C LEU A 72 -15.01 2.80 4.02
N LEU A 73 -15.24 4.03 3.54
CA LEU A 73 -14.93 5.25 4.27
C LEU A 73 -16.16 5.76 5.02
N ASN A 74 -15.97 6.14 6.27
CA ASN A 74 -16.95 6.79 7.11
C ASN A 74 -16.84 8.31 7.01
N VAL A 75 -17.96 9.01 7.27
CA VAL A 75 -17.93 10.44 7.55
C VAL A 75 -17.24 10.64 8.90
N GLY A 76 -16.15 11.40 8.92
CA GLY A 76 -15.35 11.63 10.13
C GLY A 76 -14.13 10.71 10.19
N ALA A 77 -13.90 10.10 11.36
CA ALA A 77 -12.71 9.29 11.63
C ALA A 77 -12.73 7.97 10.84
N ASN A 78 -11.56 7.57 10.35
CA ASN A 78 -11.33 6.31 9.65
C ASN A 78 -10.01 5.72 10.13
N ASP A 79 -9.99 4.41 10.33
CA ASP A 79 -8.78 3.67 10.67
C ASP A 79 -8.17 3.05 9.41
N LEU A 80 -6.90 3.36 9.17
CA LEU A 80 -6.08 2.81 8.10
C LEU A 80 -4.91 2.08 8.73
N VAL A 81 -4.87 0.76 8.59
CA VAL A 81 -3.81 -0.09 9.13
C VAL A 81 -3.05 -0.72 7.97
N VAL A 82 -1.72 -0.62 8.00
CA VAL A 82 -0.84 -1.34 7.08
C VAL A 82 -0.15 -2.45 7.85
N THR A 83 -0.29 -3.69 7.39
CA THR A 83 0.33 -4.85 8.00
C THR A 83 1.35 -5.44 7.04
N ASN A 84 2.52 -5.82 7.54
CA ASN A 84 3.50 -6.54 6.75
C ASN A 84 2.93 -7.89 6.27
N GLY A 85 3.36 -8.32 5.08
CA GLY A 85 3.03 -9.66 4.59
C GLY A 85 3.68 -10.74 5.45
N ALA A 86 3.15 -11.96 5.37
CA ALA A 86 3.63 -13.10 6.15
C ALA A 86 5.13 -13.34 5.95
N GLY A 87 5.85 -13.61 7.05
CA GLY A 87 7.29 -13.87 7.00
C GLY A 87 8.16 -12.65 6.64
N THR A 88 7.60 -11.43 6.72
CA THR A 88 8.38 -10.19 6.59
C THR A 88 8.86 -9.73 7.96
N GLY A 89 10.12 -9.31 8.05
CA GLY A 89 10.70 -8.72 9.26
C GLY A 89 10.15 -7.32 9.58
N ALA A 90 10.88 -6.56 10.40
CA ALA A 90 10.52 -5.18 10.71
C ALA A 90 10.68 -4.29 9.46
N SER A 91 9.63 -3.50 9.19
CA SER A 91 9.62 -2.52 8.09
C SER A 91 9.40 -1.12 8.64
N ALA A 92 9.83 -0.11 7.89
CA ALA A 92 9.57 1.29 8.20
C ALA A 92 8.75 1.93 7.09
N ILE A 93 7.78 2.77 7.46
CA ILE A 93 6.94 3.54 6.53
C ILE A 93 7.26 5.03 6.68
N ARG A 94 7.35 5.74 5.55
CA ARG A 94 7.48 7.20 5.50
C ARG A 94 6.70 7.81 4.34
N ALA A 95 6.73 9.14 4.25
CA ALA A 95 6.12 9.90 3.16
C ALA A 95 4.66 9.50 2.88
N THR A 96 3.91 9.18 3.93
CA THR A 96 2.53 8.72 3.83
C THR A 96 1.62 9.85 3.38
N GLN A 97 0.83 9.57 2.35
CA GLN A 97 -0.13 10.50 1.80
C GLN A 97 -1.45 9.77 1.54
N VAL A 98 -2.55 10.39 1.97
CA VAL A 98 -3.92 9.97 1.65
C VAL A 98 -4.55 11.07 0.82
N GLN A 99 -4.93 10.75 -0.42
CA GLN A 99 -5.57 11.69 -1.33
C GLN A 99 -7.02 11.27 -1.58
N LEU A 100 -7.98 12.11 -1.19
CA LEU A 100 -9.36 11.93 -1.62
C LEU A 100 -9.47 12.29 -3.10
N LYS A 101 -9.93 11.35 -3.92
CA LYS A 101 -10.16 11.57 -5.35
C LYS A 101 -11.65 11.77 -5.59
N TYR A 102 -11.97 12.92 -6.19
CA TYR A 102 -13.30 13.29 -6.62
C TYR A 102 -13.26 13.42 -8.14
N ILE A 103 -14.20 12.79 -8.85
CA ILE A 103 -14.39 13.03 -10.28
C ILE A 103 -15.51 14.07 -10.42
N TRP A 104 -15.30 15.25 -9.84
CA TRP A 104 -16.31 16.31 -9.80
C TRP A 104 -16.63 16.86 -11.20
N ASP A 105 -15.70 16.71 -12.15
CA ASP A 105 -15.82 17.13 -13.54
C ASP A 105 -16.61 16.14 -14.43
N LYS A 106 -16.89 14.92 -13.96
CA LYS A 106 -17.62 13.89 -14.73
C LYS A 106 -18.82 13.28 -13.99
N SER A 107 -19.21 13.87 -12.88
CA SER A 107 -20.28 13.34 -12.06
C SER A 107 -21.35 14.40 -11.87
N ASP A 108 -22.40 14.33 -12.68
CA ASP A 108 -23.66 15.02 -12.37
C ASP A 108 -24.19 14.42 -11.07
N TYR A 109 -24.08 15.14 -9.96
CA TYR A 109 -24.66 14.72 -8.70
C TYR A 109 -26.02 15.41 -8.50
N LEU A 110 -27.06 14.62 -8.27
CA LEU A 110 -28.32 15.15 -7.72
C LEU A 110 -28.08 15.51 -6.26
N LEU A 111 -28.04 16.82 -5.98
CA LEU A 111 -28.11 17.34 -4.61
C LEU A 111 -29.44 16.88 -4.00
N ARG A 112 -29.42 15.84 -3.17
CA ARG A 112 -30.52 15.56 -2.25
C ARG A 112 -30.42 16.58 -1.12
N THR A 113 -31.10 17.70 -1.29
CA THR A 113 -31.52 18.52 -0.15
C THR A 113 -32.48 17.67 0.67
N GLY A 114 -32.07 17.25 1.87
CA GLY A 114 -32.98 16.62 2.83
C GLY A 114 -34.11 17.59 3.26
N PRO A 115 -35.16 17.07 3.92
CA PRO A 115 -36.32 17.87 4.35
C PRO A 115 -35.97 18.99 5.32
#